data_AF-A0A1H5F543-F1
#
_entry.id   AF-A0A1H5F543-F1
#
_cell.length_a   1.000
_cell.length_b   1.000
_cell.length_c   1.000
_cell.angle_alpha   90.00
_cell.angle_beta   90.00
_cell.angle_gamma   90.00
#
_symmetry.space_group_name_H-M   'P 1'
#
loop_
_entity.id
_entity.type
_entity.pdbx_description
1 polymer ?
#
loop_
_entity_poly.entity_id
_entity_poly.type
_entity_poly.pdbx_seq_one_letter_code
_entity_poly.pdbx_strand_id
1 'polypeptide(L)'
;MALLDLTISEIEQKFCGVLGKQEANCEQHGPFVSITTRNSERSSGCPVCADEAQRERDNAEALDRAAKAKSKLLEQRLGASLIPARFAGKSFTEYRCATQQQEANLATCRGYAQHFASHSAAGRCLALLGNPGTGKTHLAAAIARHLINRLGVTAVYRTVGSLLQYVKGSYDRGSDYSEAQAFASLVEPALLIIDEVGATKPTEFEQATLFAVINGRYEALRPTVVISNLFPVDLREVLGERSFDRLSEAGGIVLVFDWASVRKDLA
;
A
#
# COMPACT_ATOMS: atom_id res chain seq x y z
N MET A 1 -17.74 -45.13 31.92
CA MET A 1 -16.35 -44.72 32.22
C MET A 1 -15.47 -45.36 31.16
N ALA A 2 -14.82 -44.57 30.32
CA ALA A 2 -13.79 -45.12 29.43
C ALA A 2 -12.62 -45.55 30.32
N LEU A 3 -12.30 -46.85 30.32
CA LEU A 3 -11.14 -47.36 31.05
C LEU A 3 -9.88 -46.83 30.35
N LEU A 4 -9.07 -46.05 31.06
CA LEU A 4 -7.77 -45.61 30.57
C LEU A 4 -6.80 -46.80 30.56
N ASP A 5 -6.12 -47.01 29.43
CA ASP A 5 -5.13 -48.09 29.29
C ASP A 5 -3.81 -47.68 29.96
N LEU A 6 -3.50 -48.32 31.08
CA LEU A 6 -2.28 -48.11 31.85
C LEU A 6 -1.20 -49.17 31.55
N THR A 7 -1.46 -50.11 30.62
CA THR A 7 -0.47 -51.11 30.25
C THR A 7 0.67 -50.47 29.45
N ILE A 8 1.90 -50.95 29.69
CA ILE A 8 3.10 -50.47 28.99
C ILE A 8 3.52 -51.59 28.05
N SER A 9 3.51 -51.31 26.74
CA SER A 9 3.99 -52.26 25.74
C SER A 9 5.52 -52.30 25.69
N GLU A 10 6.09 -53.41 25.22
CA GLU A 10 7.55 -53.52 25.00
C GLU A 10 8.08 -52.45 24.05
N ILE A 11 7.25 -51.99 23.10
CA ILE A 11 7.57 -50.93 22.15
C ILE A 11 7.70 -49.58 22.89
N GLU A 12 6.74 -49.22 23.73
CA GLU A 12 6.77 -47.98 24.51
C GLU A 12 7.95 -47.95 25.50
N GLN A 13 8.28 -49.10 26.10
CA GLN A 13 9.42 -49.21 27.00
C GLN A 13 10.76 -49.06 26.26
N LYS A 14 10.95 -49.75 25.12
CA LYS A 14 12.21 -49.72 24.36
C LYS A 14 12.41 -48.43 23.55
N PHE A 15 11.39 -47.96 22.86
CA PHE A 15 11.51 -46.87 21.88
C PHE A 15 11.09 -45.51 22.44
N CYS A 16 10.02 -45.46 23.24
CA CYS A 16 9.55 -44.22 23.84
C CYS A 16 10.15 -43.97 25.24
N GLY A 17 10.86 -44.97 25.81
CA GLY A 17 11.52 -44.86 27.11
C GLY A 17 10.54 -44.71 28.28
N VAL A 18 9.32 -45.22 28.14
CA VAL A 18 8.27 -45.15 29.16
C VAL A 18 8.61 -46.10 30.31
N LEU A 19 8.69 -45.55 31.53
CA LEU A 19 8.95 -46.31 32.76
C LEU A 19 7.68 -46.55 33.58
N GLY A 20 6.66 -45.70 33.42
CA GLY A 20 5.42 -45.79 34.17
C GLY A 20 4.27 -45.06 33.49
N LYS A 21 3.06 -45.61 33.62
CA LYS A 21 1.77 -44.97 33.28
C LYS A 21 0.90 -44.97 34.53
N GLN A 22 0.30 -43.83 34.84
CA GLN A 22 -0.64 -43.71 35.96
C GLN A 22 -1.81 -42.82 35.55
N GLU A 23 -2.98 -43.08 36.12
CA GLU A 23 -4.14 -42.20 35.93
C GLU A 23 -3.91 -40.89 36.68
N ALA A 24 -4.17 -39.78 36.00
CA ALA A 24 -4.15 -38.44 36.55
C ALA A 24 -5.41 -37.70 36.07
N ASN A 25 -5.81 -36.64 36.78
CA ASN A 25 -6.98 -35.86 36.42
C ASN A 25 -6.60 -34.41 36.17
N CYS A 26 -6.97 -33.88 35.00
CA CYS A 26 -6.85 -32.47 34.66
C CYS A 26 -8.12 -31.74 35.10
N GLU A 27 -7.98 -30.56 35.72
CA GLU A 27 -9.12 -29.74 36.13
C GLU A 27 -10.00 -29.30 34.95
N GLN A 28 -9.41 -29.14 33.76
CA GLN A 28 -10.09 -28.65 32.56
C GLN A 28 -10.55 -29.78 31.62
N HIS A 29 -9.77 -30.86 31.51
CA HIS A 29 -9.99 -31.91 30.50
C HIS A 29 -10.33 -33.28 31.07
N GLY A 30 -10.39 -33.42 32.39
CA GLY A 30 -10.75 -34.67 33.05
C GLY A 30 -9.62 -35.71 33.08
N PRO A 31 -9.94 -37.02 33.17
CA PRO A 31 -8.96 -38.05 33.43
C PRO A 31 -8.08 -38.33 32.19
N PHE A 32 -6.77 -38.47 32.40
CA PHE A 32 -5.76 -38.74 31.37
C PHE A 32 -4.66 -39.68 31.89
N VAL A 33 -3.91 -40.29 30.96
CA VAL A 33 -2.73 -41.12 31.30
C VAL A 33 -1.50 -40.24 31.43
N SER A 34 -0.94 -40.18 32.63
CA SER A 34 0.32 -39.51 32.94
C SER A 34 1.48 -40.50 32.75
N ILE A 35 2.48 -40.11 31.96
CA ILE A 35 3.60 -40.97 31.55
C ILE A 35 4.89 -40.49 32.23
N THR A 36 5.61 -41.39 32.89
CA THR A 36 6.98 -41.14 33.38
C THR A 36 7.96 -41.78 32.41
N THR A 37 8.97 -41.03 31.96
CA THR A 37 9.98 -41.52 31.02
C THR A 37 11.35 -41.57 31.68
N ARG A 38 12.26 -42.37 31.13
CA ARG A 38 13.66 -42.46 31.61
C ARG A 38 14.45 -41.14 31.54
N ASN A 39 13.95 -40.16 30.78
CA ASN A 39 14.59 -38.87 30.58
C ASN A 39 14.02 -37.76 31.48
N SER A 40 13.00 -38.05 32.31
CA SER A 40 12.37 -37.08 33.19
C SER A 40 11.95 -37.74 34.49
N GLU A 41 12.44 -37.20 35.61
CA GLU A 41 12.02 -37.62 36.96
C GLU A 41 10.56 -37.25 37.26
N ARG A 42 9.97 -36.34 36.47
CA ARG A 42 8.57 -35.93 36.59
C ARG A 42 7.69 -36.61 35.54
N SER A 43 6.50 -37.00 35.95
CA SER A 43 5.47 -37.51 35.03
C SER A 43 4.91 -36.39 34.15
N SER A 44 4.42 -36.75 32.96
CA SER A 44 3.88 -35.81 31.99
C SER A 44 2.59 -35.14 32.49
N GLY A 45 2.40 -33.87 32.13
CA GLY A 45 1.12 -33.18 32.32
C GLY A 45 0.02 -33.70 31.40
N CYS A 46 -1.15 -33.07 31.48
CA CYS A 46 -2.27 -33.37 30.59
C CYS A 46 -1.87 -33.12 29.12
N PRO A 47 -1.98 -34.12 28.22
CA PRO A 47 -1.62 -33.96 26.82
C PRO A 47 -2.51 -32.94 26.10
N VAL A 48 -3.77 -32.81 26.50
CA VAL A 48 -4.70 -31.83 25.92
C VAL A 48 -4.29 -30.40 26.28
N CYS A 49 -3.94 -30.13 27.54
CA CYS A 49 -3.39 -28.83 27.94
C CYS A 49 -2.09 -28.51 27.18
N ALA A 50 -1.22 -29.51 26.99
CA ALA A 50 0.04 -29.34 26.28
C ALA A 50 -0.20 -28.98 24.80
N ASP A 51 -1.14 -29.65 24.14
CA ASP A 51 -1.56 -29.37 22.77
C ASP A 51 -2.20 -27.98 22.63
N GLU A 52 -3.09 -27.60 23.55
CA GLU A 52 -3.71 -26.27 23.56
C GLU A 52 -2.66 -25.17 23.72
N ALA A 53 -1.76 -25.30 24.70
CA ALA A 53 -0.65 -24.37 24.91
C ALA A 53 0.29 -24.31 23.69
N GLN A 54 0.51 -25.43 23.01
CA GLN A 54 1.29 -25.46 21.78
C GLN A 54 0.57 -24.71 20.65
N ARG A 55 -0.73 -24.95 20.44
CA ARG A 55 -1.54 -24.23 19.46
C ARG A 55 -1.57 -22.74 19.72
N GLU A 56 -1.67 -22.31 20.98
CA GLU A 56 -1.61 -20.90 21.36
C GLU A 56 -0.25 -20.28 21.00
N ARG A 57 0.85 -20.96 21.31
CA ARG A 57 2.20 -20.53 20.91
C ARG A 57 2.35 -20.44 19.40
N ASP A 58 1.95 -21.49 18.67
CA ASP A 58 2.04 -21.54 17.21
C ASP A 58 1.20 -20.42 16.57
N ASN A 59 -0.01 -20.16 17.09
CA ASN A 59 -0.86 -19.06 16.65
C ASN A 59 -0.23 -17.70 16.93
N ALA A 60 0.34 -17.49 18.11
CA ALA A 60 1.02 -16.24 18.46
C ALA A 60 2.25 -15.99 17.57
N GLU A 61 3.06 -17.02 17.31
CA GLU A 61 4.18 -16.94 16.38
C GLU A 61 3.74 -16.68 14.94
N ALA A 62 2.64 -17.30 14.49
CA ALA A 62 2.10 -17.07 13.16
C ALA A 62 1.60 -15.63 13.00
N LEU A 63 0.93 -15.08 14.03
CA LEU A 63 0.50 -13.69 14.05
C LEU A 63 1.69 -12.70 14.02
N ASP A 64 2.74 -12.95 14.79
CA ASP A 64 3.97 -12.14 14.78
C ASP A 64 4.69 -12.20 13.43
N ARG A 65 4.83 -13.40 12.86
CA ARG A 65 5.40 -13.59 11.50
C ARG A 65 4.59 -12.83 10.45
N ALA A 66 3.26 -12.93 10.49
CA ALA A 66 2.38 -12.22 9.57
C ALA A 66 2.49 -10.69 9.74
N ALA A 67 2.57 -10.19 10.98
CA ALA A 67 2.74 -8.77 11.26
C ALA A 67 4.08 -8.22 10.72
N LYS A 68 5.18 -8.96 10.94
CA LYS A 68 6.51 -8.60 10.41
C LYS A 68 6.54 -8.61 8.88
N ALA A 69 5.97 -9.66 8.26
CA ALA A 69 5.87 -9.74 6.81
C ALA A 69 5.05 -8.57 6.22
N LYS A 70 3.94 -8.22 6.86
CA LYS A 70 3.12 -7.06 6.49
C LYS A 70 3.90 -5.76 6.61
N SER A 71 4.61 -5.53 7.72
CA SER A 71 5.42 -4.32 7.92
C SER A 71 6.48 -4.17 6.82
N LYS A 72 7.22 -5.24 6.54
CA LYS A 72 8.25 -5.27 5.49
C LYS A 72 7.67 -4.94 4.10
N LEU A 73 6.49 -5.49 3.78
CA LEU A 73 5.83 -5.20 2.51
C LEU A 73 5.39 -3.73 2.39
N LEU A 74 4.92 -3.12 3.49
CA LEU A 74 4.57 -1.70 3.52
C LEU A 74 5.79 -0.81 3.31
N GLU A 75 6.91 -1.13 3.97
CA GLU A 75 8.18 -0.42 3.80
C GLU A 75 8.68 -0.50 2.35
N GLN A 76 8.61 -1.68 1.73
CA GLN A 76 8.96 -1.87 0.33
C GLN A 76 8.10 -1.00 -0.60
N ARG A 77 6.78 -0.96 -0.37
CA ARG A 77 5.85 -0.14 -1.17
C ARG A 77 6.08 1.36 -0.97
N LEU A 78 6.38 1.79 0.25
CA LEU A 78 6.74 3.19 0.52
C LEU A 78 8.05 3.56 -0.19
N GLY A 79 9.07 2.69 -0.14
CA GLY A 79 10.33 2.89 -0.86
C GLY A 79 10.13 2.96 -2.39
N ALA A 80 9.26 2.11 -2.93
CA ALA A 80 8.91 2.07 -4.35
C ALA A 80 7.95 3.21 -4.78
N SER A 81 7.39 3.98 -3.84
CA SER A 81 6.41 5.03 -4.16
C SER A 81 7.03 6.26 -4.82
N LEU A 82 8.35 6.44 -4.67
CA LEU A 82 9.11 7.53 -5.28
C LEU A 82 8.59 8.93 -4.89
N ILE A 83 7.85 9.01 -3.78
CA ILE A 83 7.44 10.26 -3.15
C ILE A 83 8.73 10.98 -2.70
N PRO A 84 8.95 12.24 -3.12
CA PRO A 84 10.14 12.97 -2.72
C PRO A 84 10.29 13.03 -1.20
N ALA A 85 11.53 12.93 -0.69
CA ALA A 85 11.81 12.88 0.74
C ALA A 85 11.14 14.03 1.54
N ARG A 86 11.11 15.24 0.96
CA ARG A 86 10.43 16.42 1.54
C ARG A 86 8.92 16.24 1.77
N PHE A 87 8.30 15.29 1.08
CA PHE A 87 6.88 14.95 1.19
C PHE A 87 6.62 13.59 1.85
N ALA A 88 7.65 12.83 2.19
CA ALA A 88 7.51 11.47 2.75
C ALA A 88 6.71 11.45 4.05
N GLY A 89 6.86 12.48 4.90
CA GLY A 89 6.11 12.62 6.14
C GLY A 89 4.67 13.10 5.97
N LYS A 90 4.35 13.76 4.84
CA LYS A 90 3.12 14.54 4.68
C LYS A 90 1.87 13.67 4.67
N SER A 91 0.93 14.03 5.52
CA SER A 91 -0.34 13.34 5.74
C SER A 91 -1.52 14.31 5.80
N PHE A 92 -2.75 13.79 5.75
CA PHE A 92 -3.96 14.62 5.85
C PHE A 92 -4.08 15.36 7.19
N THR A 93 -3.46 14.85 8.25
CA THR A 93 -3.47 15.47 9.60
C THR A 93 -2.52 16.65 9.71
N GLU A 94 -1.48 16.70 8.89
CA GLU A 94 -0.51 17.81 8.89
C GLU A 94 -0.88 18.93 7.91
N TYR A 95 -1.91 18.73 7.10
CA TYR A 95 -2.41 19.77 6.20
C TYR A 95 -3.22 20.78 7.01
N ARG A 96 -2.75 22.03 7.07
CA ARG A 96 -3.43 23.12 7.79
C ARG A 96 -4.34 23.88 6.84
N CYS A 97 -5.59 24.07 7.27
CA CYS A 97 -6.56 24.88 6.56
C CYS A 97 -6.76 26.21 7.29
N ALA A 98 -6.81 27.30 6.52
CA ALA A 98 -7.15 28.65 6.95
C ALA A 98 -8.45 29.15 6.30
N THR A 99 -8.96 28.45 5.27
CA THR A 99 -10.18 28.83 4.55
C THR A 99 -11.11 27.63 4.38
N GLN A 100 -12.41 27.90 4.24
CA GLN A 100 -13.42 26.87 3.99
C GLN A 100 -13.15 26.08 2.70
N GLN A 101 -12.61 26.74 1.66
CA GLN A 101 -12.25 26.09 0.41
C GLN A 101 -11.09 25.09 0.58
N GLN A 102 -10.10 25.42 1.43
CA GLN A 102 -9.03 24.49 1.79
C GLN A 102 -9.57 23.28 2.54
N GLU A 103 -10.52 23.49 3.46
CA GLU A 103 -11.18 22.39 4.17
C GLU A 103 -12.00 21.51 3.23
N ALA A 104 -12.73 22.10 2.29
CA ALA A 104 -13.49 21.37 1.27
C ALA A 104 -12.57 20.51 0.39
N ASN A 105 -11.49 21.08 -0.16
CA ASN A 105 -10.53 20.34 -0.98
C ASN A 105 -9.83 19.23 -0.17
N LEU A 106 -9.48 19.49 1.09
CA LEU A 106 -8.93 18.47 2.00
C LEU A 106 -9.94 17.34 2.21
N ALA A 107 -11.21 17.65 2.46
CA ALA A 107 -12.28 16.69 2.66
C ALA A 107 -12.48 15.81 1.42
N THR A 108 -12.48 16.41 0.21
CA THR A 108 -12.57 15.64 -1.04
C THR A 108 -11.36 14.74 -1.25
N CYS A 109 -10.13 15.21 -1.02
CA CYS A 109 -8.92 14.37 -1.12
C CYS A 109 -8.93 13.21 -0.11
N ARG A 110 -9.38 13.48 1.12
CA ARG A 110 -9.51 12.45 2.17
C ARG A 110 -10.57 11.42 1.79
N GLY A 111 -11.74 11.87 1.33
CA GLY A 111 -12.82 11.00 0.87
C GLY A 111 -12.39 10.14 -0.32
N TYR A 112 -11.66 10.72 -1.28
CA TYR A 112 -11.09 10.00 -2.41
C TYR A 112 -10.16 8.87 -1.96
N ALA A 113 -9.28 9.12 -0.99
CA ALA A 113 -8.39 8.09 -0.47
C ALA A 113 -9.14 7.00 0.33
N GLN A 114 -10.16 7.37 1.10
CA GLN A 114 -10.98 6.44 1.88
C GLN A 114 -11.84 5.54 1.00
N HIS A 115 -12.37 6.07 -0.10
CA HIS A 115 -13.23 5.36 -1.05
C HIS A 115 -12.49 4.92 -2.32
N PHE A 116 -11.16 4.79 -2.24
CA PHE A 116 -10.31 4.53 -3.40
C PHE A 116 -10.66 3.25 -4.15
N ALA A 117 -11.11 2.19 -3.46
CA ALA A 117 -11.53 0.96 -4.12
C ALA A 117 -12.66 1.19 -5.15
N SER A 118 -13.65 2.03 -4.81
CA SER A 118 -14.74 2.40 -5.71
C SER A 118 -14.24 3.29 -6.86
N HIS A 119 -13.37 4.26 -6.56
CA HIS A 119 -12.78 5.10 -7.60
C HIS A 119 -11.89 4.30 -8.56
N SER A 120 -11.12 3.35 -8.05
CA SER A 120 -10.30 2.45 -8.86
C SER A 120 -11.16 1.55 -9.73
N ALA A 121 -12.22 0.94 -9.19
CA ALA A 121 -13.13 0.12 -9.99
C ALA A 121 -13.79 0.91 -11.14
N ALA A 122 -14.04 2.20 -10.93
CA ALA A 122 -14.59 3.07 -11.96
C ALA A 122 -13.52 3.71 -12.88
N GLY A 123 -12.23 3.62 -12.56
CA GLY A 123 -11.18 4.37 -13.26
C GLY A 123 -11.19 5.88 -13.01
N ARG A 124 -11.82 6.35 -11.92
CA ARG A 124 -12.02 7.77 -11.64
C ARG A 124 -10.73 8.47 -11.24
N CYS A 125 -10.27 9.41 -12.08
CA CYS A 125 -9.07 10.22 -11.83
C CYS A 125 -9.35 11.47 -10.98
N LEU A 126 -8.28 12.11 -10.51
CA LEU A 126 -8.32 13.34 -9.71
C LEU A 126 -7.32 14.37 -10.26
N ALA A 127 -7.75 15.61 -10.46
CA ALA A 127 -6.88 16.71 -10.88
C ALA A 127 -6.82 17.78 -9.78
N LEU A 128 -5.61 18.13 -9.35
CA LEU A 128 -5.32 19.21 -8.40
C LEU A 128 -4.66 20.35 -9.18
N LEU A 129 -5.39 21.45 -9.37
CA LEU A 129 -5.07 22.52 -10.31
C LEU A 129 -5.00 23.88 -9.61
N GLY A 130 -4.30 24.86 -10.17
CA GLY A 130 -4.23 26.24 -9.65
C GLY A 130 -2.85 26.65 -9.11
N ASN A 131 -2.79 27.69 -8.30
CA ASN A 131 -1.55 28.41 -7.97
C ASN A 131 -0.45 27.54 -7.32
N PRO A 132 0.84 27.83 -7.54
CA PRO A 132 1.93 27.14 -6.86
C PRO A 132 1.95 27.47 -5.36
N GLY A 133 2.43 26.50 -4.55
CA GLY A 133 2.56 26.69 -3.11
C GLY A 133 1.24 26.64 -2.31
N THR A 134 0.17 26.12 -2.90
CA THR A 134 -1.16 25.95 -2.27
C THR A 134 -1.38 24.58 -1.62
N GLY A 135 -0.39 23.69 -1.70
CA GLY A 135 -0.39 22.40 -1.02
C GLY A 135 -0.93 21.20 -1.82
N LYS A 136 -1.07 21.33 -3.15
CA LYS A 136 -1.48 20.24 -4.05
C LYS A 136 -0.60 18.98 -3.91
N THR A 137 0.72 19.14 -3.99
CA THR A 137 1.68 18.03 -3.84
C THR A 137 1.61 17.39 -2.44
N HIS A 138 1.33 18.17 -1.39
CA HIS A 138 1.10 17.63 -0.04
C HIS A 138 -0.11 16.72 -0.03
N LEU A 139 -1.27 17.17 -0.54
CA LEU A 139 -2.49 16.38 -0.55
C LEU A 139 -2.36 15.12 -1.40
N ALA A 140 -1.69 15.19 -2.56
CA ALA A 140 -1.42 14.01 -3.37
C ALA A 140 -0.50 13.00 -2.65
N ALA A 141 0.57 13.47 -2.00
CA ALA A 141 1.43 12.61 -1.19
C ALA A 141 0.66 11.98 -0.01
N ALA A 142 -0.25 12.74 0.61
CA ALA A 142 -1.12 12.24 1.67
C ALA A 142 -2.10 11.15 1.17
N ILE A 143 -2.64 11.29 -0.03
CA ILE A 143 -3.43 10.25 -0.70
C ILE A 143 -2.56 8.99 -0.87
N ALA A 144 -1.42 9.09 -1.55
CA ALA A 144 -0.54 7.92 -1.78
C ALA A 144 -0.15 7.22 -0.47
N ARG A 145 0.24 7.99 0.54
CA ARG A 145 0.59 7.46 1.87
C ARG A 145 -0.59 6.77 2.54
N HIS A 146 -1.80 7.32 2.44
CA HIS A 146 -3.01 6.68 2.94
C HIS A 146 -3.26 5.34 2.23
N LEU A 147 -3.17 5.32 0.90
CA LEU A 147 -3.37 4.10 0.10
C LEU A 147 -2.36 3.01 0.46
N ILE A 148 -1.08 3.36 0.58
CA ILE A 148 -0.03 2.39 0.93
C ILE A 148 -0.24 1.88 2.36
N ASN A 149 -0.38 2.79 3.34
CA ASN A 149 -0.39 2.39 4.76
C ASN A 149 -1.71 1.77 5.23
N ARG A 150 -2.85 2.22 4.69
CA ARG A 150 -4.18 1.77 5.15
C ARG A 150 -4.77 0.69 4.24
N LEU A 151 -4.60 0.81 2.93
CA LEU A 151 -5.17 -0.15 1.98
C LEU A 151 -4.14 -1.17 1.47
N GLY A 152 -2.84 -0.93 1.67
CA GLY A 152 -1.81 -1.84 1.19
C GLY A 152 -1.77 -1.92 -0.34
N VAL A 153 -2.09 -0.84 -1.05
CA VAL A 153 -2.00 -0.80 -2.51
C VAL A 153 -0.78 0.02 -2.95
N THR A 154 -0.33 -0.18 -4.19
CA THR A 154 0.82 0.53 -4.75
C THR A 154 0.41 1.93 -5.21
N ALA A 155 1.22 2.93 -4.87
CA ALA A 155 1.08 4.29 -5.37
C ALA A 155 2.46 4.79 -5.77
N VAL A 156 2.59 5.35 -6.98
CA VAL A 156 3.84 5.88 -7.52
C VAL A 156 3.69 7.36 -7.80
N TYR A 157 4.71 8.14 -7.43
CA TYR A 157 4.81 9.57 -7.72
C TYR A 157 5.92 9.83 -8.74
N ARG A 158 5.61 10.65 -9.75
CA ARG A 158 6.57 11.16 -10.72
C ARG A 158 6.24 12.61 -11.06
N THR A 159 7.25 13.46 -11.22
CA THR A 159 7.06 14.67 -12.03
C THR A 159 7.04 14.28 -13.51
N VAL A 160 6.39 15.07 -14.37
CA VAL A 160 6.41 14.87 -15.83
C VAL A 160 7.85 14.70 -16.34
N GLY A 161 8.76 15.59 -15.93
CA GLY A 161 10.17 15.50 -16.32
C GLY A 161 10.83 14.16 -15.93
N SER A 162 10.63 13.71 -14.68
CA SER A 162 11.20 12.44 -14.21
C SER A 162 10.62 11.22 -14.91
N LEU A 163 9.32 11.25 -15.23
CA LEU A 163 8.64 10.20 -15.98
C LEU A 163 9.23 10.10 -17.39
N LEU A 164 9.32 11.23 -18.09
CA LEU A 164 9.84 11.29 -19.45
C LEU A 164 11.31 10.87 -19.51
N GLN A 165 12.14 11.33 -18.57
CA GLN A 165 13.54 10.92 -18.47
C GLN A 165 13.66 9.41 -18.23
N TYR A 166 12.80 8.84 -17.39
CA TYR A 166 12.79 7.41 -17.11
C TYR A 166 12.40 6.58 -18.34
N VAL A 167 11.40 7.01 -19.11
CA VAL A 167 11.05 6.34 -20.38
C VAL A 167 12.17 6.51 -21.42
N LYS A 168 12.73 7.72 -21.57
CA LYS A 168 13.85 7.98 -22.50
C LYS A 168 15.09 7.13 -22.18
N GLY A 169 15.41 6.95 -20.90
CA GLY A 169 16.55 6.12 -20.47
C GLY A 169 16.43 4.65 -20.86
N SER A 170 15.22 4.14 -21.06
CA SER A 170 15.00 2.74 -21.48
C SER A 170 15.50 2.42 -22.90
N TYR A 171 15.76 3.43 -23.73
CA TYR A 171 16.31 3.26 -25.08
C TYR A 171 17.84 3.31 -25.12
N ASP A 172 18.51 3.61 -23.99
CA ASP A 172 19.96 3.65 -23.94
C ASP A 172 20.56 2.25 -24.10
N ARG A 173 21.63 2.13 -24.90
CA ARG A 173 22.28 0.84 -25.23
C ARG A 173 22.81 0.04 -24.03
N GLY A 174 22.89 0.66 -22.86
CA GLY A 174 23.31 0.04 -21.59
C GLY A 174 22.24 0.08 -20.50
N SER A 175 20.96 0.29 -20.86
CA SER A 175 19.87 0.31 -19.89
C SER A 175 19.66 -1.08 -19.26
N ASP A 176 19.48 -1.10 -17.94
CA ASP A 176 19.14 -2.32 -17.18
C ASP A 176 17.66 -2.74 -17.36
N TYR A 177 16.86 -1.93 -18.06
CA TYR A 177 15.43 -2.16 -18.27
C TYR A 177 14.98 -1.74 -19.68
N SER A 178 13.95 -2.42 -20.19
CA SER A 178 13.35 -2.13 -21.48
C SER A 178 12.25 -1.07 -21.39
N GLU A 179 11.88 -0.51 -22.55
CA GLU A 179 10.73 0.39 -22.68
C GLU A 179 9.45 -0.24 -22.11
N ALA A 180 9.20 -1.52 -22.41
CA ALA A 180 8.04 -2.23 -21.89
C ALA A 180 8.02 -2.28 -20.35
N GLN A 181 9.18 -2.50 -19.72
CA GLN A 181 9.31 -2.46 -18.26
C GLN A 181 9.11 -1.05 -17.71
N ALA A 182 9.63 -0.03 -18.40
CA ALA A 182 9.43 1.36 -18.01
C ALA A 182 7.94 1.73 -18.01
N PHE A 183 7.24 1.41 -19.11
CA PHE A 183 5.79 1.62 -19.22
C PHE A 183 5.00 0.82 -18.19
N ALA A 184 5.33 -0.47 -18.00
CA ALA A 184 4.69 -1.29 -16.98
C ALA A 184 4.81 -0.65 -15.59
N SER A 185 5.98 -0.13 -15.21
CA SER A 185 6.16 0.53 -13.91
C SER A 185 5.30 1.78 -13.70
N LEU A 186 4.83 2.40 -14.79
CA LEU A 186 3.96 3.59 -14.77
C LEU A 186 2.47 3.22 -14.89
N VAL A 187 2.16 2.12 -15.59
CA VAL A 187 0.78 1.65 -15.80
C VAL A 187 0.32 0.73 -14.67
N GLU A 188 1.20 -0.08 -14.10
CA GLU A 188 0.88 -1.11 -13.09
C GLU A 188 0.46 -0.63 -11.69
N PRO A 189 1.03 0.47 -11.16
CA PRO A 189 0.65 0.96 -9.84
C PRO A 189 -0.85 1.25 -9.76
N ALA A 190 -1.48 0.88 -8.64
CA ALA A 190 -2.90 1.14 -8.42
C ALA A 190 -3.21 2.64 -8.52
N LEU A 191 -2.30 3.49 -8.05
CA LEU A 191 -2.32 4.93 -8.26
C LEU A 191 -1.00 5.43 -8.89
N LEU A 192 -1.11 6.29 -9.91
CA LEU A 192 0.01 7.11 -10.39
C LEU A 192 -0.31 8.57 -10.09
N ILE A 193 0.64 9.27 -9.49
CA ILE A 193 0.62 10.72 -9.33
C ILE A 193 1.60 11.32 -10.34
N ILE A 194 1.09 12.18 -11.21
CA ILE A 194 1.88 12.95 -12.17
C ILE A 194 1.87 14.41 -11.73
N ASP A 195 3.02 14.90 -11.27
CA ASP A 195 3.22 16.28 -10.83
C ASP A 195 3.86 17.14 -11.92
N GLU A 196 3.71 18.46 -11.78
CA GLU A 196 4.28 19.48 -12.66
C GLU A 196 3.79 19.37 -14.13
N VAL A 197 2.56 18.89 -14.33
CA VAL A 197 1.95 18.89 -15.67
C VAL A 197 1.81 20.32 -16.17
N GLY A 198 2.33 20.59 -17.37
CA GLY A 198 2.31 21.91 -17.98
C GLY A 198 3.26 22.94 -17.37
N ALA A 199 4.28 22.50 -16.63
CA ALA A 199 5.39 23.36 -16.23
C ALA A 199 6.20 23.88 -17.44
N THR A 200 6.29 23.08 -18.50
CA THR A 200 6.92 23.44 -19.78
C THR A 200 6.02 23.01 -20.93
N LYS A 201 6.18 23.62 -22.10
CA LYS A 201 5.53 23.16 -23.32
C LYS A 201 6.12 21.79 -23.71
N PRO A 202 5.33 20.72 -23.79
CA PRO A 202 5.84 19.39 -24.13
C PRO A 202 6.25 19.34 -25.61
N THR A 203 7.30 18.58 -25.91
CA THR A 203 7.62 18.18 -27.29
C THR A 203 6.62 17.12 -27.79
N GLU A 204 6.54 16.88 -29.10
CA GLU A 204 5.65 15.86 -29.67
C GLU A 204 5.90 14.47 -29.07
N PHE A 205 7.17 14.09 -28.89
CA PHE A 205 7.54 12.85 -28.23
C PHE A 205 6.99 12.79 -26.79
N GLU A 206 7.16 13.88 -26.02
CA GLU A 206 6.72 13.91 -24.62
C GLU A 206 5.21 13.86 -24.49
N GLN A 207 4.50 14.53 -25.39
CA GLN A 207 3.04 14.45 -25.48
C GLN A 207 2.59 13.04 -25.84
N ALA A 208 3.24 12.38 -26.80
CA ALA A 208 2.96 10.99 -27.18
C ALA A 208 3.24 10.02 -26.02
N THR A 209 4.35 10.17 -25.30
CA THR A 209 4.67 9.36 -24.13
C THR A 209 3.66 9.54 -23.00
N LEU A 210 3.30 10.78 -22.66
CA LEU A 210 2.28 11.06 -21.64
C LEU A 210 0.93 10.49 -22.05
N PHE A 211 0.53 10.64 -23.31
CA PHE A 211 -0.70 10.04 -23.83
C PHE A 211 -0.67 8.52 -23.71
N ALA A 212 0.42 7.85 -24.10
CA ALA A 212 0.54 6.40 -24.00
C ALA A 212 0.42 5.89 -22.55
N VAL A 213 1.04 6.58 -21.59
CA VAL A 213 0.90 6.25 -20.16
C VAL A 213 -0.54 6.45 -19.67
N ILE A 214 -1.15 7.61 -19.96
CA ILE A 214 -2.53 7.91 -19.54
C ILE A 214 -3.51 6.91 -20.16
N ASN A 215 -3.34 6.60 -21.45
CA ASN A 215 -4.19 5.67 -22.17
C ASN A 215 -4.07 4.24 -21.62
N GLY A 216 -2.85 3.74 -21.41
CA GLY A 216 -2.65 2.40 -20.84
C GLY A 216 -3.24 2.28 -19.42
N ARG A 217 -3.17 3.34 -18.62
CA ARG A 217 -3.82 3.39 -17.31
C ARG A 217 -5.33 3.42 -17.40
N TYR A 218 -5.87 4.19 -18.34
CA TYR A 218 -7.29 4.24 -18.63
C TYR A 218 -7.84 2.86 -19.03
N GLU A 219 -7.18 2.19 -19.98
CA GLU A 219 -7.56 0.84 -20.44
C GLU A 219 -7.50 -0.20 -19.30
N ALA A 220 -6.60 0.00 -18.34
CA ALA A 220 -6.46 -0.87 -17.17
C ALA A 220 -7.36 -0.48 -15.97
N LEU A 221 -8.27 0.50 -16.10
CA LEU A 221 -9.07 1.05 -15.01
C LEU A 221 -8.23 1.48 -13.80
N ARG A 222 -7.08 2.10 -14.05
CA ARG A 222 -6.14 2.55 -13.02
C ARG A 222 -6.14 4.07 -12.89
N PRO A 223 -6.65 4.63 -11.78
CA PRO A 223 -6.74 6.06 -11.60
C PRO A 223 -5.39 6.78 -11.66
N THR A 224 -5.41 8.02 -12.13
CA THR A 224 -4.28 8.94 -12.13
C THR A 224 -4.62 10.19 -11.34
N VAL A 225 -3.70 10.67 -10.51
CA VAL A 225 -3.77 12.00 -9.90
C VAL A 225 -2.86 12.93 -10.68
N VAL A 226 -3.41 13.99 -11.24
CA VAL A 226 -2.66 15.03 -11.96
C VAL A 226 -2.51 16.24 -11.06
N ILE A 227 -1.30 16.79 -10.97
CA ILE A 227 -1.03 18.07 -10.34
C ILE A 227 -0.49 19.03 -11.38
N SER A 228 -1.08 20.22 -11.45
CA SER A 228 -0.64 21.29 -12.34
C SER A 228 -0.73 22.64 -11.68
N ASN A 229 0.12 23.57 -12.12
CA ASN A 229 -0.03 24.99 -11.78
C ASN A 229 -0.99 25.74 -12.71
N LEU A 230 -1.54 25.05 -13.71
CA LEU A 230 -2.49 25.57 -14.67
C LEU A 230 -3.93 25.45 -14.14
N PHE A 231 -4.83 26.20 -14.74
CA PHE A 231 -6.28 26.07 -14.53
C PHE A 231 -6.88 25.07 -15.55
N PRO A 232 -8.13 24.61 -15.35
CA PRO A 232 -8.71 23.53 -16.16
C PRO A 232 -8.66 23.74 -17.69
N VAL A 233 -8.86 24.97 -18.16
CA VAL A 233 -8.85 25.32 -19.59
C VAL A 233 -7.46 25.13 -20.19
N ASP A 234 -6.44 25.71 -19.55
CA ASP A 234 -5.05 25.64 -20.01
C ASP A 234 -4.49 24.21 -19.94
N LEU A 235 -4.91 23.44 -18.92
CA LEU A 235 -4.50 22.05 -18.79
C LEU A 235 -4.93 21.20 -19.99
N ARG A 236 -6.14 21.44 -20.51
CA ARG A 236 -6.66 20.72 -21.68
C ARG A 236 -5.80 20.97 -22.92
N GLU A 237 -5.36 22.20 -23.12
CA GLU A 237 -4.49 22.56 -24.25
C GLU A 237 -3.14 21.84 -24.14
N VAL A 238 -2.54 21.82 -22.94
CA VAL A 238 -1.22 21.22 -22.72
C VAL A 238 -1.24 19.69 -22.81
N LEU A 239 -2.22 19.03 -22.18
CA LEU A 239 -2.34 17.57 -22.24
C LEU A 239 -2.83 17.08 -23.60
N GLY A 240 -3.53 17.93 -24.34
CA GLY A 240 -4.29 17.55 -25.52
C GLY A 240 -5.65 16.96 -25.15
N GLU A 241 -6.62 17.12 -26.05
CA GLU A 241 -8.01 16.72 -25.84
C GLU A 241 -8.16 15.25 -25.42
N ARG A 242 -7.46 14.35 -26.12
CA ARG A 242 -7.57 12.91 -25.85
C ARG A 242 -7.14 12.53 -24.44
N SER A 243 -6.00 13.04 -23.97
CA SER A 243 -5.51 12.75 -22.62
C SER A 243 -6.43 13.36 -21.57
N PHE A 244 -6.92 14.59 -21.81
CA PHE A 244 -7.86 15.25 -20.91
C PHE A 244 -9.18 14.46 -20.79
N ASP A 245 -9.73 14.02 -21.93
CA ASP A 245 -10.98 13.26 -21.96
C ASP A 245 -10.85 11.97 -21.16
N ARG A 246 -9.77 11.20 -21.34
CA ARG A 246 -9.49 9.98 -20.56
C ARG A 246 -9.41 10.20 -19.06
N LEU A 247 -8.91 11.36 -18.62
CA LEU A 247 -8.87 11.73 -17.20
C LEU A 247 -10.27 12.12 -16.67
N SER A 248 -11.20 12.52 -17.54
CA SER A 248 -12.51 13.03 -17.15
C SER A 248 -13.68 12.04 -17.31
N GLU A 249 -13.54 11.04 -18.19
CA GLU A 249 -14.60 10.13 -18.66
C GLU A 249 -15.32 9.38 -17.52
N ALA A 250 -14.59 8.93 -16.49
CA ALA A 250 -15.13 8.20 -15.34
C ALA A 250 -15.70 9.09 -14.21
N GLY A 251 -16.15 10.31 -14.56
CA GLY A 251 -16.53 11.34 -13.60
C GLY A 251 -15.31 11.88 -12.85
N GLY A 252 -14.25 12.21 -13.59
CA GLY A 252 -12.99 12.74 -13.05
C GLY A 252 -13.23 13.94 -12.13
N ILE A 253 -12.58 13.94 -10.96
CA ILE A 253 -12.75 15.00 -9.96
C ILE A 253 -11.72 16.09 -10.24
N VAL A 254 -12.15 17.34 -10.34
CA VAL A 254 -11.25 18.49 -10.52
C VAL A 254 -11.36 19.40 -9.30
N LEU A 255 -10.24 19.66 -8.65
CA LEU A 255 -10.12 20.55 -7.50
C LEU A 255 -9.23 21.74 -7.86
N VAL A 256 -9.73 22.95 -7.62
CA VAL A 256 -9.03 24.21 -7.90
C VAL A 256 -8.47 24.81 -6.61
N PHE A 257 -7.22 25.23 -6.68
CA PHE A 257 -6.39 25.79 -5.61
C PHE A 257 -5.94 27.21 -6.00
N ASP A 258 -6.84 28.18 -5.91
CA ASP A 258 -6.68 29.57 -6.38
C ASP A 258 -6.27 30.57 -5.28
N TRP A 259 -5.91 30.09 -4.09
CA TRP A 259 -5.44 30.95 -2.99
C TRP A 259 -3.94 31.26 -3.05
N ALA A 260 -3.50 32.15 -2.16
CA ALA A 260 -2.11 32.57 -2.03
C ALA A 260 -1.19 31.44 -1.54
N SER A 261 0.09 31.52 -1.92
CA SER A 261 1.09 30.52 -1.50
C SER A 261 1.33 30.55 0.01
N VAL A 262 1.08 29.42 0.68
CA VAL A 262 1.38 29.22 2.12
C VAL A 262 2.86 28.97 2.40
N ARG A 263 3.72 28.93 1.36
CA ARG A 263 5.18 28.83 1.56
C ARG A 263 5.78 30.12 2.14
N LYS A 264 5.10 31.26 1.99
CA LYS A 264 5.57 32.55 2.50
C LYS A 264 5.41 32.71 4.02
N ASP A 265 4.49 31.96 4.62
CA ASP A 265 4.18 32.03 6.06
C ASP A 265 5.01 31.08 6.92
N LEU A 266 5.97 30.36 6.32
CA LEU A 266 6.87 29.39 6.97
C LEU A 266 8.35 29.84 7.00
N ALA A 267 8.62 31.11 6.65
CA ALA A 267 9.94 31.72 6.67
C ALA A 267 10.17 32.51 7.97
#